data_AF-A0A1I5EVR3-F1
#
_entry.id   AF-A0A1I5EVR3-F1
#
_cell.length_a   1.000
_cell.length_b   1.000
_cell.length_c   1.000
_cell.angle_alpha   90.00
_cell.angle_beta   90.00
_cell.angle_gamma   90.00
#
_symmetry.space_group_name_H-M   'P 1'
#
loop_
_entity.id
_entity.type
_entity.pdbx_description
1 polymer ?
#
loop_
_entity_poly.entity_id
_entity_poly.type
_entity_poly.pdbx_seq_one_letter_code
_entity_poly.pdbx_strand_id
1 'polypeptide(L)'
;MTEPEEPTEERARRAPIWLIAGAVVLAVALTAGASVGGILWMRDDASPEGSKPGEREVSVFFCVRSSSEPRCGDGAATEQQRQAVKQRVTGMPKVRQVVYESQQQAYERARKTFADRKDLLAALRPEDLPDSLRVRVAGTRAAEAVKAALTSAPGVQEVVIQPRRPGA
;
A
#
# COMPACT_ATOMS: atom_id res chain seq x y z
N MET A 1 19.27 48.93 -35.11
CA MET A 1 18.78 50.11 -35.85
C MET A 1 17.33 49.79 -36.16
N THR A 2 16.46 50.08 -35.19
CA THR A 2 15.54 51.22 -35.15
C THR A 2 14.27 50.91 -35.92
N GLU A 3 13.20 50.76 -35.15
CA GLU A 3 11.75 50.82 -35.41
C GLU A 3 11.14 50.47 -36.78
N PRO A 4 10.01 49.75 -36.77
CA PRO A 4 9.00 49.77 -37.82
C PRO A 4 7.94 50.86 -37.54
N GLU A 5 7.61 51.67 -38.54
CA GLU A 5 6.39 52.49 -38.67
C GLU A 5 6.18 52.68 -40.19
N GLU A 6 4.99 52.62 -40.80
CA GLU A 6 3.60 52.60 -40.35
C GLU A 6 2.72 52.19 -41.58
N PRO A 7 1.42 51.91 -41.38
CA PRO A 7 0.50 51.26 -42.28
C PRO A 7 -0.25 52.25 -43.19
N THR A 8 -1.01 51.75 -44.17
CA THR A 8 -2.20 52.45 -44.73
C THR A 8 -2.93 51.48 -45.67
N GLU A 9 -4.07 50.93 -45.25
CA GLU A 9 -5.40 51.53 -45.39
C GLU A 9 -5.93 51.44 -46.84
N GLU A 10 -6.54 50.30 -47.20
CA GLU A 10 -7.60 50.30 -48.22
C GLU A 10 -8.97 50.29 -47.53
N ARG A 11 -9.27 51.46 -46.99
CA ARG A 11 -10.56 52.16 -47.08
C ARG A 11 -11.58 51.49 -48.01
N ALA A 12 -12.70 51.01 -47.46
CA ALA A 12 -14.00 51.65 -47.71
C ALA A 12 -15.20 50.93 -47.07
N ARG A 13 -15.88 51.69 -46.19
CA ARG A 13 -17.35 51.91 -46.16
C ARG A 13 -18.22 50.70 -45.77
N ARG A 14 -18.41 50.46 -44.48
CA ARG A 14 -19.51 50.96 -43.61
C ARG A 14 -20.93 50.51 -43.99
N ALA A 15 -21.42 49.49 -43.27
CA ALA A 15 -22.73 49.33 -42.56
C ALA A 15 -23.39 47.95 -42.78
N PRO A 16 -24.26 47.42 -41.89
CA PRO A 16 -24.47 47.68 -40.46
C PRO A 16 -24.33 46.42 -39.56
N ILE A 17 -23.94 46.65 -38.31
CA ILE A 17 -23.53 45.67 -37.26
C ILE A 17 -24.70 44.81 -36.68
N TRP A 18 -25.90 44.82 -37.25
CA TRP A 18 -27.09 44.22 -36.60
C TRP A 18 -27.71 42.98 -37.26
N LEU A 19 -27.10 42.35 -38.28
CA LEU A 19 -27.73 41.22 -38.99
C LEU A 19 -26.98 39.89 -39.00
N ILE A 20 -26.09 39.62 -38.04
CA ILE A 20 -25.58 38.25 -37.83
C ILE A 20 -25.58 37.91 -36.33
N ALA A 21 -26.67 38.24 -35.64
CA ALA A 21 -27.04 37.61 -34.38
C ALA A 21 -27.98 36.44 -34.71
N GLY A 22 -27.40 35.24 -34.84
CA GLY A 22 -28.17 34.01 -34.97
C GLY A 22 -27.61 33.06 -36.03
N ALA A 23 -27.16 31.89 -35.57
CA ALA A 23 -26.94 30.68 -36.37
C ALA A 23 -25.62 30.55 -37.15
N VAL A 24 -24.48 30.46 -36.46
CA VAL A 24 -23.47 29.40 -36.76
C VAL A 24 -22.80 28.94 -35.46
N VAL A 25 -23.62 28.42 -34.53
CA VAL A 25 -23.15 27.51 -33.48
C VAL A 25 -23.43 26.10 -34.01
N LEU A 26 -22.57 25.59 -34.91
CA LEU A 26 -22.53 24.17 -35.23
C LEU A 26 -21.19 23.77 -35.89
N ALA A 27 -20.44 22.95 -35.14
CA ALA A 27 -19.48 21.93 -35.59
C ALA A 27 -18.19 22.33 -36.34
N VAL A 28 -17.07 22.42 -35.61
CA VAL A 28 -15.80 21.81 -36.04
C VAL A 28 -15.19 21.05 -34.87
N ALA A 29 -14.90 19.77 -35.12
CA ALA A 29 -14.46 18.77 -34.18
C ALA A 29 -12.92 18.77 -33.99
N LEU A 30 -12.51 18.59 -32.73
CA LEU A 30 -11.48 17.64 -32.27
C LEU A 30 -10.22 17.46 -33.14
N THR A 31 -9.18 18.26 -32.90
CA THR A 31 -7.77 17.80 -32.89
C THR A 31 -6.89 18.85 -32.20
N ALA A 32 -5.89 18.41 -31.43
CA ALA A 32 -4.87 19.21 -30.71
C ALA A 32 -5.21 19.75 -29.30
N GLY A 33 -5.64 18.87 -28.40
CA GLY A 33 -5.52 19.06 -26.94
C GLY A 33 -4.43 18.20 -26.28
N ALA A 34 -3.46 17.73 -27.07
CA ALA A 34 -2.45 16.72 -26.68
C ALA A 34 -1.05 17.30 -26.41
N SER A 35 -0.95 18.58 -26.04
CA SER A 35 0.36 19.23 -25.86
C SER A 35 0.54 19.66 -24.40
N VAL A 36 1.42 18.93 -23.69
CA VAL A 36 2.04 19.28 -22.39
C VAL A 36 1.23 19.04 -21.10
N GLY A 37 -0.10 19.04 -21.11
CA GLY A 37 -0.90 18.81 -19.87
C GLY A 37 -1.26 17.34 -19.56
N GLY A 38 -1.20 16.45 -20.55
CA GLY A 38 -1.77 15.09 -20.47
C GLY A 38 -0.97 14.07 -19.65
N ILE A 39 0.32 14.31 -19.40
CA ILE A 39 1.18 13.37 -18.67
C ILE A 39 0.96 13.45 -17.13
N LEU A 40 0.18 14.42 -16.64
CA LEU A 40 -0.11 14.52 -15.19
C LEU A 40 -1.42 13.84 -14.76
N TRP A 41 -2.25 13.37 -15.69
CA TRP A 41 -3.54 12.74 -15.38
C TRP A 41 -3.47 11.24 -15.14
N MET A 42 -2.32 10.63 -15.40
CA MET A 42 -1.97 9.27 -14.98
C MET A 42 -1.16 9.33 -13.69
N ARG A 43 -1.65 10.07 -12.71
CA ARG A 43 -1.44 9.65 -11.32
C ARG A 43 -2.62 8.75 -11.01
N ASP A 44 -2.45 7.46 -11.22
CA ASP A 44 -3.28 6.47 -10.56
C ASP A 44 -3.18 6.73 -9.06
N ASP A 45 -4.18 7.42 -8.50
CA ASP A 45 -4.52 7.28 -7.09
C ASP A 45 -5.11 5.88 -6.90
N ALA A 46 -4.26 4.86 -7.08
CA ALA A 46 -4.44 3.59 -6.41
C ALA A 46 -4.23 3.85 -4.91
N SER A 47 -5.18 4.54 -4.28
CA SER A 47 -5.47 4.35 -2.87
C SER A 47 -6.27 3.05 -2.80
N PRO A 48 -5.67 1.92 -2.43
CA PRO A 48 -6.44 0.71 -2.20
C PRO A 48 -7.40 1.02 -1.06
N GLU A 49 -8.69 0.89 -1.38
CA GLU A 49 -9.76 0.99 -0.42
C GLU A 49 -9.45 0.10 0.79
N GLY A 50 -9.29 0.71 1.97
CA GLY A 50 -9.28 -0.02 3.23
C GLY A 50 -8.13 0.26 4.20
N SER A 51 -7.17 1.13 3.89
CA SER A 51 -6.18 1.62 4.89
C SER A 51 -6.55 3.00 5.41
N LYS A 52 -7.01 3.08 6.67
CA LYS A 52 -7.18 4.38 7.32
C LYS A 52 -5.80 4.98 7.62
N PRO A 53 -5.60 6.29 7.45
CA PRO A 53 -4.36 6.96 7.86
C PRO A 53 -4.03 6.63 9.33
N GLY A 54 -2.78 6.23 9.57
CA GLY A 54 -2.28 5.90 10.91
C GLY A 54 -2.51 4.46 11.38
N GLU A 55 -3.16 3.60 10.59
CA GLU A 55 -3.23 2.17 10.91
C GLU A 55 -1.84 1.50 10.88
N ARG A 56 -1.69 0.49 11.74
CA ARG A 56 -0.47 -0.31 11.85
C ARG A 56 -0.79 -1.78 11.66
N GLU A 57 0.18 -2.51 11.13
CA GLU A 57 0.16 -3.97 11.14
C GLU A 57 1.13 -4.47 12.21
N VAL A 58 0.70 -5.46 12.98
CA VAL A 58 1.56 -6.19 13.92
C VAL A 58 1.67 -7.62 13.44
N SER A 59 2.87 -8.07 13.14
CA SER A 59 3.16 -9.46 12.78
C SER A 59 3.70 -10.17 14.01
N VAL A 60 3.00 -11.20 14.45
CA VAL A 60 3.40 -12.08 15.54
C VAL A 60 3.95 -13.36 14.91
N PHE A 61 5.26 -13.53 14.93
CA PHE A 61 5.93 -14.72 14.40
C PHE A 61 5.98 -15.80 15.46
N PHE A 62 5.60 -17.02 15.09
CA PHE A 62 5.61 -18.17 15.99
C PHE A 62 6.95 -18.90 15.95
N CYS A 63 7.28 -19.57 17.05
CA CYS A 63 8.47 -20.41 17.11
C CYS A 63 8.44 -21.52 16.05
N VAL A 64 9.58 -21.76 15.42
CA VAL A 64 9.88 -22.88 14.54
C VAL A 64 11.09 -23.66 15.08
N ARG A 65 11.38 -24.82 14.50
CA ARG A 65 12.50 -25.67 14.96
C ARG A 65 13.87 -25.00 14.89
N SER A 66 14.03 -24.03 13.99
CA SER A 66 15.25 -23.24 13.80
C SER A 66 15.25 -21.92 14.57
N SER A 67 14.23 -21.63 15.38
CA SER A 67 14.20 -20.44 16.22
C SER A 67 15.28 -20.51 17.30
N SER A 68 16.07 -19.43 17.42
CA SER A 68 17.18 -19.34 18.37
C SER A 68 16.80 -18.58 19.65
N GLU A 69 15.57 -18.09 19.73
CA GLU A 69 15.09 -17.32 20.87
C GLU A 69 14.98 -18.22 22.11
N PRO A 70 15.51 -17.81 23.28
CA PRO A 70 15.48 -18.63 24.49
C PRO A 70 14.07 -19.13 24.91
N ARG A 71 13.03 -18.38 24.55
CA ARG A 71 11.61 -18.71 24.83
C ARG A 71 11.02 -19.78 23.91
N CYS A 72 11.64 -20.06 22.77
CA CYS A 72 11.20 -21.10 21.85
C CYS A 72 11.70 -22.49 22.25
N GLY A 73 12.72 -22.57 23.12
CA GLY A 73 13.34 -23.84 23.49
C GLY A 73 13.75 -24.62 22.23
N ASP A 74 13.44 -25.91 22.19
CA ASP A 74 13.79 -26.79 21.07
C ASP A 74 12.65 -27.01 20.07
N GLY A 75 11.55 -26.25 20.16
CA GLY A 75 10.27 -26.63 19.58
C GLY A 75 9.57 -25.57 18.74
N ALA A 76 8.85 -26.03 17.72
CA ALA A 76 7.86 -25.22 17.02
C ALA A 76 6.64 -24.95 17.93
N ALA A 77 5.97 -23.82 17.71
CA ALA A 77 4.78 -23.46 18.47
C ALA A 77 3.65 -24.47 18.26
N THR A 78 3.02 -24.90 19.37
CA THR A 78 1.89 -25.83 19.33
C THR A 78 0.61 -25.15 18.87
N GLU A 79 -0.35 -25.92 18.35
CA GLU A 79 -1.68 -25.39 17.99
C GLU A 79 -2.37 -24.69 19.16
N GLN A 80 -2.19 -25.21 20.38
CA GLN A 80 -2.74 -24.59 21.58
C GLN A 80 -2.12 -23.20 21.84
N GLN A 81 -0.81 -23.06 21.67
CA GLN A 81 -0.11 -21.77 21.82
C GLN A 81 -0.57 -20.77 20.76
N ARG A 82 -0.65 -21.20 19.48
CA ARG A 82 -1.15 -20.39 18.37
C ARG A 82 -2.56 -19.88 18.64
N GLN A 83 -3.44 -20.78 19.10
CA GLN A 83 -4.82 -20.44 19.38
C GLN A 83 -4.94 -19.52 20.60
N ALA A 84 -4.14 -19.73 21.65
CA ALA A 84 -4.12 -18.83 22.81
C ALA A 84 -3.68 -17.41 22.42
N VAL A 85 -2.65 -17.27 21.58
CA VAL A 85 -2.21 -15.97 21.05
C VAL A 85 -3.30 -15.32 20.20
N LYS A 86 -3.95 -16.09 19.31
CA LYS A 86 -5.05 -15.61 18.47
C LYS A 86 -6.24 -15.11 19.30
N GLN A 87 -6.67 -15.87 20.30
CA GLN A 87 -7.75 -15.49 21.20
C GLN A 87 -7.40 -14.22 21.98
N ARG A 88 -6.18 -14.17 22.54
CA ARG A 88 -5.69 -13.02 23.30
C ARG A 88 -5.74 -11.73 22.47
N VAL A 89 -5.25 -11.76 21.24
CA VAL A 89 -5.23 -10.55 20.40
C VAL A 89 -6.61 -10.17 19.88
N THR A 90 -7.48 -11.15 19.60
CA THR A 90 -8.84 -10.88 19.11
C THR A 90 -9.67 -10.11 20.14
N GLY A 91 -9.42 -10.31 21.44
CA GLY A 91 -10.08 -9.58 22.52
C GLY A 91 -9.51 -8.18 22.82
N MET A 92 -8.44 -7.75 22.14
CA MET A 92 -7.79 -6.48 22.45
C MET A 92 -8.52 -5.28 21.83
N PRO A 93 -8.58 -4.13 22.53
CA PRO A 93 -9.22 -2.94 22.00
C PRO A 93 -8.49 -2.44 20.75
N LYS A 94 -9.26 -1.89 19.80
CA LYS A 94 -8.75 -1.29 18.55
C LYS A 94 -8.06 -2.26 17.59
N VAL A 95 -8.18 -3.58 17.82
CA VAL A 95 -7.90 -4.60 16.81
C VAL A 95 -9.03 -4.59 15.78
N ARG A 96 -8.66 -4.56 14.51
CA ARG A 96 -9.57 -4.47 13.36
C ARG A 96 -9.68 -5.80 12.62
N GLN A 97 -8.56 -6.49 12.49
CA GLN A 97 -8.48 -7.75 11.75
C GLN A 97 -7.34 -8.59 12.30
N VAL A 98 -7.54 -9.90 12.28
CA VAL A 98 -6.55 -10.91 12.65
C VAL A 98 -6.53 -11.94 11.53
N VAL A 99 -5.41 -12.07 10.84
CA VAL A 99 -5.23 -13.03 9.73
C VAL A 99 -4.10 -13.96 10.09
N TYR A 100 -4.37 -15.27 10.03
CA TYR A 100 -3.31 -16.27 10.14
C TYR A 100 -2.64 -16.45 8.80
N GLU A 101 -1.34 -16.63 8.84
CA GLU A 101 -0.51 -16.73 7.68
C GLU A 101 0.42 -17.92 7.83
N SER A 102 0.21 -18.96 7.03
CA SER A 102 0.94 -20.23 7.16
C SER A 102 2.39 -20.11 6.68
N GLN A 103 3.24 -21.05 7.07
CA GLN A 103 4.64 -21.11 6.61
C GLN A 103 4.72 -21.17 5.08
N GLN A 104 3.81 -21.91 4.45
CA GLN A 104 3.72 -22.01 3.00
C GLN A 104 3.34 -20.67 2.36
N GLN A 105 2.37 -19.95 2.91
CA GLN A 105 2.01 -18.60 2.44
C GLN A 105 3.17 -17.61 2.64
N ALA A 106 3.91 -17.75 3.74
CA ALA A 106 5.07 -16.93 4.04
C ALA A 106 6.19 -17.19 3.03
N TYR A 107 6.43 -18.45 2.70
CA TYR A 107 7.38 -18.88 1.69
C TYR A 107 7.03 -18.35 0.31
N GLU A 108 5.79 -18.47 -0.12
CA GLU A 108 5.34 -17.95 -1.42
C GLU A 108 5.48 -16.43 -1.52
N ARG A 109 5.15 -15.68 -0.46
CA ARG A 109 5.41 -14.23 -0.44
C ARG A 109 6.89 -13.89 -0.39
N ALA A 110 7.71 -14.63 0.35
CA ALA A 110 9.14 -14.40 0.41
C ALA A 110 9.75 -14.59 -1.00
N ARG A 111 9.35 -15.65 -1.71
CA ARG A 111 9.74 -15.88 -3.11
C ARG A 111 9.39 -14.72 -4.04
N LYS A 112 8.21 -14.11 -3.86
CA LYS A 112 7.79 -12.93 -4.64
C LYS A 112 8.59 -11.69 -4.26
N THR A 113 8.78 -11.46 -2.96
CA THR A 113 9.48 -10.28 -2.42
C THR A 113 10.94 -10.25 -2.80
N PHE A 114 11.60 -11.41 -2.80
CA PHE A 114 13.04 -11.54 -3.04
C PHE A 114 13.35 -12.17 -4.41
N ALA A 115 12.45 -12.01 -5.39
CA ALA A 115 12.60 -12.60 -6.72
C ALA A 115 13.89 -12.17 -7.45
N ASP A 116 14.40 -10.99 -7.13
CA ASP A 116 15.64 -10.40 -7.60
C ASP A 116 16.90 -10.95 -6.88
N ARG A 117 16.72 -11.60 -5.72
CA ARG A 117 17.78 -12.12 -4.85
C ARG A 117 17.87 -13.64 -4.92
N LYS A 118 18.38 -14.15 -6.04
CA LYS A 118 18.47 -15.59 -6.31
C LYS A 118 19.33 -16.35 -5.29
N ASP A 119 20.37 -15.71 -4.77
CA ASP A 119 21.22 -16.19 -3.69
C ASP A 119 20.41 -16.50 -2.42
N LEU A 120 19.53 -15.58 -2.02
CA LEU A 120 18.67 -15.73 -0.85
C LEU A 120 17.63 -16.84 -1.08
N LEU A 121 17.00 -16.87 -2.25
CA LEU A 121 15.96 -17.86 -2.56
C LEU A 121 16.50 -19.28 -2.65
N ALA A 122 17.76 -19.47 -3.05
CA ALA A 122 18.38 -20.79 -3.13
C ALA A 122 18.60 -21.43 -1.74
N ALA A 123 18.84 -20.61 -0.72
CA ALA A 123 19.04 -21.07 0.66
C ALA A 123 17.74 -21.13 1.47
N LEU A 124 16.67 -20.47 1.00
CA LEU A 124 15.43 -20.33 1.74
C LEU A 124 14.58 -21.61 1.67
N ARG A 125 14.32 -22.23 2.82
CA ARG A 125 13.41 -23.38 2.93
C ARG A 125 12.11 -22.95 3.62
N PRO A 126 10.95 -23.55 3.30
CA PRO A 126 9.68 -23.22 3.95
C PRO A 126 9.71 -23.40 5.47
N GLU A 127 10.41 -24.42 5.95
CA GLU A 127 10.58 -24.75 7.38
C GLU A 127 11.38 -23.71 8.17
N ASP A 128 12.17 -22.87 7.49
CA ASP A 128 12.92 -21.78 8.12
C ASP A 128 12.08 -20.50 8.26
N LEU A 129 10.88 -20.48 7.67
CA LEU A 129 9.98 -19.34 7.74
C LEU A 129 8.93 -19.56 8.81
N PRO A 130 8.92 -18.75 9.87
CA PRO A 130 7.85 -18.80 10.85
C PRO A 130 6.53 -18.41 10.18
N ASP A 131 5.49 -19.17 10.51
CA ASP A 131 4.13 -18.71 10.32
C ASP A 131 3.84 -17.56 11.27
N SER A 132 2.82 -16.77 10.92
CA SER A 132 2.55 -15.54 11.65
C SER A 132 1.07 -15.24 11.80
N LEU A 133 0.78 -14.45 12.81
CA LEU A 133 -0.51 -13.78 12.97
C LEU A 133 -0.35 -12.31 12.59
N ARG A 134 -1.03 -11.89 11.53
CA ARG A 134 -1.08 -10.51 11.05
C ARG A 134 -2.26 -9.78 11.65
N VAL A 135 -1.98 -8.80 12.49
CA VAL A 135 -2.97 -8.08 13.27
C VAL A 135 -3.03 -6.64 12.81
N ARG A 136 -4.18 -6.21 12.29
CA ARG A 136 -4.41 -4.81 11.92
C ARG A 136 -4.97 -4.06 13.11
N VAL A 137 -4.39 -2.91 13.43
CA VAL A 137 -4.78 -2.08 14.58
C VAL A 137 -4.90 -0.61 14.21
N ALA A 138 -5.77 0.11 14.94
CA ALA A 138 -6.14 1.49 14.62
C ALA A 138 -5.08 2.57 14.94
N GLY A 139 -3.84 2.21 15.25
CA GLY A 139 -2.78 3.18 15.58
C GLY A 139 -1.57 2.61 16.29
N THR A 140 -0.48 3.39 16.35
CA THR A 140 0.78 3.01 17.02
C THR A 140 0.58 2.61 18.48
N ARG A 141 -0.19 3.37 19.26
CA ARG A 141 -0.44 3.02 20.67
C ARG A 141 -1.12 1.66 20.83
N ALA A 142 -2.04 1.30 19.93
CA ALA A 142 -2.66 -0.02 19.94
C ALA A 142 -1.68 -1.11 19.51
N ALA A 143 -0.81 -0.82 18.53
CA ALA A 143 0.24 -1.74 18.10
C ALA A 143 1.24 -2.05 19.22
N GLU A 144 1.69 -1.02 19.95
CA GLU A 144 2.58 -1.19 21.10
C GLU A 144 1.91 -2.01 22.22
N ALA A 145 0.61 -1.80 22.46
CA ALA A 145 -0.13 -2.60 23.42
C ALA A 145 -0.18 -4.09 23.02
N VAL A 146 -0.44 -4.39 21.74
CA VAL A 146 -0.40 -5.76 21.21
C VAL A 146 1.01 -6.35 21.35
N LYS A 147 2.05 -5.60 20.96
CA LYS A 147 3.44 -6.03 21.09
C LYS A 147 3.81 -6.35 22.54
N ALA A 148 3.51 -5.44 23.47
CA ALA A 148 3.77 -5.64 24.89
C ALA A 148 3.03 -6.86 25.45
N ALA A 149 1.79 -7.10 25.03
CA ALA A 149 1.01 -8.26 25.47
C ALA A 149 1.57 -9.60 24.97
N LEU A 150 2.19 -9.64 23.79
CA LEU A 150 2.51 -10.89 23.11
C LEU A 150 4.00 -11.24 23.07
N THR A 151 4.90 -10.28 23.29
CA THR A 151 6.36 -10.50 23.20
C THR A 151 6.86 -11.60 24.14
N SER A 152 6.21 -11.81 25.29
CA SER A 152 6.56 -12.85 26.25
C SER A 152 5.58 -14.04 26.26
N ALA A 153 4.71 -14.16 25.24
CA ALA A 153 3.75 -15.25 25.17
C ALA A 153 4.46 -16.57 24.75
N PRO A 154 4.09 -17.72 25.33
CA PRO A 154 4.62 -19.02 24.90
C PRO A 154 4.38 -19.28 23.41
N GLY A 155 5.39 -19.80 22.72
CA GLY A 155 5.33 -20.09 21.29
C GLY A 155 5.47 -18.86 20.37
N VAL A 156 5.67 -17.65 20.92
CA VAL A 156 5.95 -16.45 20.13
C VAL A 156 7.46 -16.26 20.01
N GLN A 157 7.94 -16.23 18.77
CA GLN A 157 9.32 -15.94 18.44
C GLN A 157 9.58 -14.44 18.50
N GLU A 158 8.79 -13.65 17.77
CA GLU A 158 9.01 -12.21 17.63
C GLU A 158 7.68 -11.49 17.38
N VAL A 159 7.62 -10.21 17.80
CA VAL A 159 6.50 -9.32 17.47
C VAL A 159 7.01 -8.04 16.83
N VAL A 160 6.69 -7.88 15.55
CA VAL A 160 7.17 -6.76 14.71
C VAL A 160 6.00 -5.84 14.37
N ILE A 161 6.20 -4.54 14.58
CA ILE A 161 5.23 -3.50 14.18
C ILE A 161 5.68 -2.93 12.84
N GLN A 162 4.83 -3.06 11.83
CA GLN A 162 5.11 -2.60 10.47
C GLN A 162 4.22 -1.41 10.10
N PRO A 163 4.72 -0.47 9.30
CA PRO A 163 3.86 0.44 8.57
C PRO A 163 2.90 -0.35 7.71
N ARG A 164 1.63 0.01 7.75
CA ARG A 164 0.68 -0.59 6.82
C ARG A 164 0.97 -0.01 5.43
N ARG A 165 1.48 -0.84 4.51
CA ARG A 165 1.51 -0.46 3.10
C ARG A 165 0.08 -0.59 2.54
N PRO A 166 -0.45 0.46 1.88
CA PRO A 166 -1.68 0.31 1.11
C PRO A 166 -1.44 -0.73 0.02
N GLY A 167 -2.31 -1.75 -0.10
CA GLY A 167 -2.34 -2.66 -1.26
C GLY A 167 -1.49 -3.93 -1.15
N ALA A 168 -1.03 -4.29 0.05
CA ALA A 168 -0.43 -5.61 0.32
C ALA A 168 -1.49 -6.70 0.54
#